data_AF-A4BLM3-F1
#
_entry.id   AF-A4BLM3-F1
#
_cell.length_a   1.000
_cell.length_b   1.000
_cell.length_c   1.000
_cell.angle_alpha   90.00
_cell.angle_beta   90.00
_cell.angle_gamma   90.00
#
_symmetry.space_group_name_H-M   'P 1'
#
loop_
_entity.id
_entity.type
_entity.pdbx_description
1 polymer ?
#
loop_
_entity_poly.entity_id
_entity_poly.type
_entity_poly.pdbx_seq_one_letter_code
_entity_poly.pdbx_strand_id
1 'polypeptide(L)' 'MNADTQKQAVPAEQPRVSTWQVIKSTLAAGFGVQSEAARQRDFTHGRPLHFIIAGVVGTILFVLTVAMIVRVVLHMAGA' A
#
# COMPACT_ATOMS: atom_id res chain seq x y z
N MET A 1 12.07 -40.15 -29.44
CA MET A 1 11.33 -38.87 -29.52
C MET A 1 9.99 -39.10 -28.84
N ASN A 2 9.99 -39.22 -27.51
CA ASN A 2 9.76 -38.17 -26.49
C ASN A 2 8.33 -37.62 -26.63
N ALA A 3 7.37 -38.04 -25.80
CA ALA A 3 7.22 -37.81 -24.35
C ALA A 3 6.65 -36.43 -24.00
N ASP A 4 5.51 -36.05 -24.58
CA ASP A 4 4.79 -34.81 -24.22
C ASP A 4 3.39 -35.09 -23.65
N THR A 5 3.20 -36.26 -23.02
CA THR A 5 2.08 -36.44 -22.10
C THR A 5 2.43 -35.69 -20.81
N GLN A 6 2.21 -34.37 -20.84
CA GLN A 6 2.34 -33.52 -19.66
C GLN A 6 1.42 -34.02 -18.56
N LYS A 7 2.07 -34.68 -17.60
CA LYS A 7 1.58 -35.07 -16.29
C LYS A 7 1.12 -33.81 -15.56
N GLN A 8 -0.19 -33.54 -15.54
CA GLN A 8 -0.78 -32.51 -14.70
C GLN A 8 -0.51 -32.89 -13.24
N ALA A 9 0.47 -32.22 -12.63
CA ALA A 9 0.78 -32.36 -11.23
C ALA A 9 -0.30 -31.66 -10.40
N VAL A 10 -0.81 -32.37 -9.39
CA VAL A 10 -1.68 -31.84 -8.33
C VAL A 10 -1.04 -30.58 -7.73
N PRO A 11 -1.77 -29.46 -7.53
CA PRO A 11 -1.19 -28.22 -7.04
C PRO A 11 -0.45 -28.44 -5.71
N ALA A 12 0.82 -28.04 -5.66
CA ALA A 12 1.63 -28.08 -4.47
C ALA A 12 0.99 -27.25 -3.33
N GLU A 13 1.09 -27.78 -2.11
CA GLU A 13 0.65 -27.16 -0.86
C GLU A 13 1.15 -25.71 -0.77
N GLN A 14 0.22 -24.74 -0.69
CA GLN A 14 0.56 -23.32 -0.63
C GLN A 14 1.36 -23.04 0.66
N PRO A 15 2.53 -22.38 0.59
CA PRO A 15 3.34 -22.11 1.77
C PRO A 15 2.55 -21.34 2.82
N ARG A 16 2.58 -21.78 4.09
CA ARG A 16 1.92 -21.05 5.19
C ARG A 16 2.55 -19.67 5.30
N VAL A 17 1.70 -18.64 5.26
CA VAL A 17 2.09 -17.24 5.42
C VAL A 17 2.80 -17.10 6.75
N SER A 18 4.07 -16.69 6.72
CA SER A 18 4.84 -16.58 7.95
C SER A 18 4.44 -15.32 8.72
N THR A 19 4.58 -15.32 10.05
CA THR A 19 4.38 -14.12 10.89
C THR A 19 5.18 -12.92 10.38
N TRP A 20 6.32 -13.20 9.76
CA TRP A 20 7.16 -12.21 9.12
C TRP A 20 6.56 -11.60 7.84
N GLN A 21 5.85 -12.38 7.03
CA GLN A 21 5.08 -11.89 5.88
C GLN A 21 3.89 -11.03 6.32
N VAL A 22 3.28 -11.39 7.45
CA VAL A 22 2.19 -10.61 8.04
C VAL A 22 2.67 -9.22 8.45
N ILE A 23 3.80 -9.11 9.16
CA ILE A 23 4.39 -7.81 9.53
C ILE A 23 4.77 -6.99 8.30
N LYS A 24 5.39 -7.64 7.29
CA LYS A 24 5.73 -6.97 6.03
C LYS A 24 4.51 -6.44 5.29
N SER A 25 3.41 -7.18 5.29
CA SER A 25 2.15 -6.76 4.68
C SER A 25 1.53 -5.58 5.43
N THR A 26 1.52 -5.64 6.76
CA THR A 26 0.99 -4.56 7.61
C THR A 26 1.76 -3.25 7.44
N LEU A 27 3.07 -3.32 7.26
CA LEU A 27 3.89 -2.15 6.96
C LEU A 27 3.63 -1.64 5.54
N ALA A 28 3.62 -2.50 4.52
CA ALA A 28 3.30 -2.09 3.15
C ALA A 28 1.94 -1.39 3.06
N ALA A 29 0.94 -1.89 3.79
CA ALA A 29 -0.38 -1.30 3.90
C ALA A 29 -0.41 0.09 4.55
N GLY A 30 0.46 0.36 5.53
CA GLY A 30 0.58 1.70 6.15
C GLY A 30 1.20 2.76 5.23
N PHE A 31 1.92 2.34 4.19
CA PHE A 31 2.64 3.21 3.26
C PHE A 31 1.91 3.50 1.95
N GLY A 32 0.66 3.06 1.77
CA GLY A 32 -0.14 3.41 0.59
C GLY A 32 0.18 2.59 -0.65
N VAL A 33 0.49 1.29 -0.49
CA VAL A 33 0.69 0.37 -1.62
C VAL A 33 -0.59 0.18 -2.43
N GLN A 34 -0.77 1.05 -3.42
CA GLN A 34 -1.85 0.92 -4.38
C GLN A 34 -1.55 -0.27 -5.29
N SER A 35 -2.52 -1.19 -5.41
CA SER A 35 -2.38 -2.38 -6.24
C SER A 35 -2.18 -2.00 -7.72
N GLU A 36 -1.43 -2.83 -8.45
CA GLU A 36 -1.18 -2.65 -9.89
C GLU A 36 -2.47 -2.53 -10.71
N ALA A 37 -3.53 -3.24 -10.33
CA ALA A 37 -4.83 -3.13 -10.98
C ALA A 37 -5.48 -1.75 -10.78
N ALA A 38 -5.34 -1.17 -9.58
CA ALA A 38 -5.86 0.17 -9.28
C ALA A 38 -5.05 1.22 -10.06
N ARG A 39 -3.72 1.06 -10.09
CA ARG A 39 -2.84 1.86 -10.96
C ARG A 39 -3.27 1.77 -12.43
N GLN A 40 -3.40 0.57 -12.99
CA GLN A 40 -3.75 0.38 -14.39
C GLN A 40 -5.09 1.04 -14.74
N ARG A 41 -6.12 0.91 -13.90
CA ARG A 41 -7.42 1.57 -14.12
C ARG A 41 -7.31 3.09 -14.12
N ASP A 42 -6.57 3.61 -13.15
CA ASP A 42 -6.40 5.03 -12.87
C ASP A 42 -5.55 5.72 -13.94
N PHE A 43 -4.59 5.01 -14.52
CA PHE A 43 -3.71 5.51 -15.58
C PHE A 43 -4.20 5.22 -17.01
N THR A 44 -5.06 4.22 -17.22
CA THR A 44 -5.63 3.92 -18.55
C THR A 44 -6.88 4.74 -18.85
N HIS A 45 -7.71 5.06 -17.84
CA HIS A 45 -8.97 5.79 -18.02
C HIS A 45 -9.03 7.15 -17.31
N GLY A 46 -8.10 7.41 -16.38
CA GLY A 46 -8.06 8.64 -15.59
C GLY A 46 -7.05 9.66 -16.10
N ARG A 47 -7.24 10.93 -15.71
CA ARG A 47 -6.27 12.01 -15.93
C ARG A 47 -5.27 12.03 -14.76
N PRO A 48 -3.95 11.86 -14.99
CA PRO A 48 -2.92 11.83 -13.94
C PRO A 48 -2.97 13.01 -12.95
N LEU A 49 -3.47 14.17 -13.42
CA LEU A 49 -3.59 15.38 -12.63
C LEU A 49 -4.47 15.23 -11.38
N HIS A 50 -5.51 14.39 -11.42
CA HIS A 50 -6.38 14.20 -10.25
C HIS A 50 -5.65 13.49 -9.11
N PHE A 51 -4.77 12.54 -9.44
CA PHE A 51 -3.93 11.83 -8.46
C PHE A 51 -2.88 12.75 -7.84
N ILE A 52 -2.32 13.67 -8.63
CA ILE A 52 -1.37 14.68 -8.13
C ILE A 52 -2.05 15.62 -7.14
N ILE A 53 -3.23 16.15 -7.49
CA ILE A 53 -3.99 17.03 -6.60
C ILE A 53 -4.38 16.28 -5.32
N ALA A 54 -4.88 15.06 -5.44
CA ALA A 54 -5.23 14.23 -4.29
C ALA A 54 -4.01 13.97 -3.37
N GLY A 55 -2.84 13.69 -3.95
CA GLY A 55 -1.60 13.53 -3.22
C GLY A 55 -1.19 14.81 -2.48
N VAL A 56 -1.21 15.95 -3.15
CA VAL A 56 -0.85 17.25 -2.56
C VAL A 56 -1.78 17.62 -1.41
N VAL A 57 -3.09 17.48 -1.60
CA VAL A 57 -4.09 17.74 -0.54
C VAL A 57 -3.87 16.79 0.64
N GLY A 58 -3.67 15.50 0.37
CA GLY A 58 -3.40 14.50 1.40
C GLY A 58 -2.14 14.81 2.21
N THR A 59 -1.07 15.24 1.55
CA THR A 59 0.17 15.65 2.23
C THR A 59 -0.02 16.89 3.10
N ILE A 60 -0.73 17.91 2.61
CA ILE A 60 -0.99 19.13 3.39
C ILE A 60 -1.79 18.77 4.66
N LEU A 61 -2.85 17.97 4.51
CA LEU A 61 -3.66 17.53 5.64
C LEU A 61 -2.85 16.70 6.65
N PHE A 62 -1.98 15.80 6.17
CA PHE A 62 -1.10 15.02 7.04
C PHE A 62 -0.17 15.91 7.87
N VAL A 63 0.48 16.90 7.24
CA VAL A 63 1.37 17.84 7.93
C VAL A 63 0.63 18.67 8.98
N LEU A 64 -0.55 19.18 8.63
CA LEU A 64 -1.37 19.95 9.57
C LEU A 64 -1.81 19.09 10.76
N THR A 65 -2.13 17.82 10.52
CA THR A 65 -2.49 16.86 11.57
C THR A 65 -1.33 16.67 12.54
N VAL A 66 -0.13 16.39 12.03
CA VAL A 66 1.08 16.23 12.87
C VAL A 66 1.39 17.53 13.62
N ALA A 67 1.30 18.68 12.96
CA ALA A 67 1.56 19.99 13.58
C ALA A 67 0.56 20.29 14.71
N MET A 68 -0.72 19.95 14.51
CA MET A 68 -1.75 20.10 15.54
C MET A 68 -1.47 19.18 16.74
N ILE A 69 -1.12 17.92 16.51
CA ILE A 69 -0.72 16.99 17.57
C ILE A 69 0.44 17.56 18.37
N VAL A 70 1.50 18.03 17.70
CA VAL A 70 2.65 18.64 18.37
C VAL A 70 2.24 19.84 19.20
N ARG A 71 1.39 20.71 18.65
CA ARG A 71 0.92 21.90 19.36
C ARG A 71 0.12 21.54 20.61
N VAL A 72 -0.72 20.52 20.53
CA VAL A 72 -1.46 20.00 21.71
C VAL A 72 -0.48 19.45 22.73
N VAL A 73 0.50 18.65 22.31
CA VAL A 73 1.51 18.08 23.22
C VAL A 73 2.33 19.18 23.91
N LEU A 74 2.75 20.21 23.18
CA LEU A 74 3.48 21.35 23.76
C LEU A 74 2.63 22.12 24.77
N HIS A 75 1.35 22.33 24.45
CA HIS A 75 0.42 22.97 25.39
C HIS A 75 0.22 22.15 26.66
N MET A 76 0.12 20.83 26.55
CA MET A 76 0.04 19.92 27.70
C MET A 76 1.34 19.85 28.50
N ALA A 77 2.49 20.04 27.85
CA ALA A 77 3.81 20.05 28.47
C ALA A 77 4.15 21.39 29.16
N GLY A 78 3.29 22.41 29.05
CA GLY A 78 3.48 23.72 29.66
C GLY A 78 4.49 24.63 28.95
N ALA A 79 4.78 24.36 27.68
CA ALA A 79 5.61 25.20 26.81
C ALA A 79 4.83 26.35 26.17
#